data_AF-A0AAV9RFP8-F1
#
_entry.id   AF-A0AAV9RFP8-F1
#
_cell.length_a   1.000
_cell.length_b   1.000
_cell.length_c   1.000
_cell.angle_alpha   90.00
_cell.angle_beta   90.00
_cell.angle_gamma   90.00
#
_symmetry.space_group_name_H-M   'P 1'
#
loop_
_entity.id
_entity.type
_entity.pdbx_description
1 polymer ?
#
loop_
_entity_poly.entity_id
_entity_poly.type
_entity_poly.pdbx_seq_one_letter_code
_entity_poly.pdbx_strand_id
1 'polypeptide(L)'
;MFSVALLLLGAGSCVKCEQLTQPASISVQPGQTLTISCQVSYSVTSYDTNWIRQPAGKALEWMGVIWSWGSKDYASSVQGRIEITRDANKNIVYLRLSTMKPEESAMYYCARETQ
;
A
#
# COMPACT_ATOMS: atom_id res chain seq x y z
N MET A 1 42.00 1.74 42.17
CA MET A 1 40.70 1.77 41.47
C MET A 1 40.94 2.41 40.11
N PHE A 2 41.08 1.63 39.04
CA PHE A 2 41.21 2.14 37.67
C PHE A 2 39.96 1.74 36.90
N SER A 3 39.13 2.72 36.58
CA SER A 3 37.89 2.51 35.83
C SER A 3 38.21 2.54 34.33
N VAL A 4 38.05 1.41 33.65
CA VAL A 4 38.15 1.35 32.18
C VAL A 4 36.75 1.60 31.63
N ALA A 5 36.53 2.77 31.03
CA ALA A 5 35.32 3.07 30.30
C ALA A 5 35.42 2.50 28.87
N LEU A 6 34.62 1.47 28.58
CA LEU A 6 34.49 0.90 27.24
C LEU A 6 33.51 1.77 26.43
N LEU A 7 34.04 2.68 25.60
CA LEU A 7 33.23 3.45 24.65
C LEU A 7 32.92 2.57 23.43
N LEU A 8 31.75 1.94 23.43
CA LEU A 8 31.22 1.27 22.24
C LEU A 8 30.68 2.32 21.27
N LEU A 9 31.55 2.78 20.35
CA LEU A 9 31.12 3.51 19.14
C LEU A 9 30.49 2.52 18.17
N GLY A 10 29.23 2.15 18.44
CA GLY A 10 28.42 1.42 17.48
C GLY A 10 28.02 2.34 16.34
N ALA A 11 28.69 2.26 15.20
CA ALA A 11 28.19 2.82 13.94
C ALA A 11 26.97 1.98 13.49
N GLY A 12 25.82 2.28 14.07
CA GLY A 12 24.56 1.69 13.64
C GLY A 12 24.22 2.23 12.24
N SER A 13 24.36 1.39 11.22
CA SER A 13 23.76 1.65 9.91
C SER A 13 22.26 1.85 10.10
N CYS A 14 21.77 3.08 9.92
CA CYS A 14 20.35 3.41 10.04
C CYS A 14 19.62 2.76 8.86
N VAL A 15 18.90 1.65 9.11
CA VAL A 15 17.99 1.08 8.11
C VAL A 15 16.76 1.98 8.07
N LYS A 16 16.52 2.64 6.95
CA LYS A 16 15.31 3.45 6.75
C LYS A 16 14.15 2.53 6.41
N CYS A 17 13.31 2.23 7.41
CA CYS A 17 12.08 1.47 7.20
C CYS A 17 10.95 2.42 6.75
N GLU A 18 10.17 1.99 5.75
CA GLU A 18 8.91 2.62 5.38
C GLU A 18 7.75 1.83 5.96
N GLN A 19 6.78 2.52 6.54
CA GLN A 19 5.60 1.92 7.17
C GLN A 19 4.40 2.14 6.26
N LEU A 20 3.65 1.06 6.00
CA LEU A 20 2.40 1.06 5.27
C LEU A 20 1.35 0.40 6.17
N THR A 21 0.33 1.17 6.54
CA THR A 21 -0.72 0.73 7.48
C THR A 21 -2.06 0.78 6.80
N GLN A 22 -2.77 -0.34 6.79
CA GLN A 22 -4.10 -0.49 6.20
C GLN A 22 -5.03 -1.19 7.21
N PRO A 23 -6.37 -1.11 7.03
CA PRO A 23 -7.31 -1.85 7.86
C PRO A 23 -7.03 -3.36 7.83
N ALA A 24 -7.14 -4.02 8.99
CA ALA A 24 -6.89 -5.46 9.11
C ALA A 24 -7.90 -6.30 8.32
N SER A 25 -9.15 -5.85 8.25
CA SER A 25 -10.22 -6.51 7.48
C SER A 25 -11.29 -5.50 7.12
N ILE A 26 -11.86 -5.62 5.92
CA ILE A 26 -13.05 -4.89 5.49
C ILE A 26 -14.02 -5.89 4.87
N SER A 27 -15.30 -5.79 5.25
CA SER A 27 -16.37 -6.60 4.67
C SER A 27 -17.40 -5.66 4.03
N VAL A 28 -17.79 -5.95 2.80
CA VAL A 28 -18.81 -5.22 2.05
C VAL A 28 -19.78 -6.20 1.41
N GLN A 29 -21.02 -5.80 1.17
CA GLN A 29 -21.99 -6.65 0.47
C GLN A 29 -21.71 -6.66 -1.04
N PRO A 30 -22.09 -7.73 -1.76
CA PRO A 30 -22.02 -7.77 -3.21
C PRO A 30 -22.72 -6.55 -3.85
N GLY A 31 -22.10 -5.98 -4.89
CA GLY A 31 -22.58 -4.78 -5.58
C GLY A 31 -22.19 -3.46 -4.90
N GLN A 32 -21.75 -3.47 -3.64
CA GLN A 32 -21.25 -2.27 -2.97
C GLN A 32 -19.84 -1.90 -3.43
N THR A 33 -19.41 -0.68 -3.09
CA THR A 33 -18.04 -0.21 -3.35
C THR A 33 -17.16 -0.56 -2.16
N LEU A 34 -16.00 -1.16 -2.43
CA LEU A 34 -14.93 -1.31 -1.46
C LEU A 34 -14.02 -0.08 -1.50
N THR A 35 -13.68 0.47 -0.34
CA THR A 35 -12.66 1.51 -0.20
C THR A 35 -11.65 1.09 0.86
N ILE A 36 -10.38 0.96 0.47
CA ILE A 36 -9.27 0.64 1.37
C ILE A 36 -8.38 1.87 1.48
N SER A 37 -8.03 2.27 2.69
CA SER A 37 -7.02 3.28 2.96
C SER A 37 -5.67 2.64 3.28
N CYS A 38 -4.60 3.26 2.83
CA CYS A 38 -3.23 2.92 3.19
C CYS A 38 -2.51 4.19 3.64
N GLN A 39 -2.26 4.28 4.95
CA GLN A 39 -1.45 5.33 5.55
C GLN A 39 0.02 4.97 5.37
N VAL A 40 0.80 5.87 4.79
CA VAL A 40 2.22 5.63 4.55
C VAL A 40 3.10 6.62 5.29
N SER A 41 4.32 6.20 5.64
CA SER A 41 5.30 7.06 6.34
C SER A 41 6.12 7.96 5.40
N TYR A 42 6.07 7.71 4.08
CA TYR A 42 6.73 8.52 3.07
C TYR A 42 5.79 9.59 2.49
N SER A 43 6.37 10.56 1.79
CA SER A 43 5.59 11.56 1.07
C SER A 43 5.02 10.97 -0.22
N VAL A 44 3.68 10.89 -0.32
CA VAL A 44 2.97 10.38 -1.52
C VAL A 44 3.09 11.31 -2.74
N THR A 45 3.69 12.49 -2.58
CA THR A 45 4.07 13.40 -3.68
C THR A 45 5.53 13.22 -4.12
N SER A 46 6.31 12.41 -3.41
CA SER A 46 7.71 12.11 -3.74
C SER A 46 7.89 10.69 -4.27
N TYR A 47 6.99 9.78 -3.90
CA TYR A 47 7.06 8.36 -4.20
C TYR A 47 5.72 7.86 -4.72
N ASP A 48 5.78 6.84 -5.55
CA ASP A 48 4.64 6.10 -6.07
C ASP A 48 4.08 5.10 -5.04
N THR A 49 2.89 4.58 -5.30
CA THR A 49 2.27 3.55 -4.46
C THR A 49 1.45 2.62 -5.32
N ASN A 50 1.74 1.34 -5.18
CA ASN A 50 1.11 0.24 -5.90
C ASN A 50 -0.01 -0.39 -5.06
N TRP A 51 -1.00 -0.94 -5.74
CA TRP A 51 -2.00 -1.82 -5.17
C TRP A 51 -1.89 -3.20 -5.80
N ILE A 52 -1.84 -4.21 -4.94
CA ILE A 52 -1.69 -5.62 -5.30
C ILE A 52 -2.79 -6.39 -4.57
N ARG A 53 -3.39 -7.40 -5.21
CA ARG A 53 -4.29 -8.33 -4.54
C ARG A 53 -3.79 -9.76 -4.65
N GLN A 54 -4.17 -10.59 -3.68
CA GLN A 54 -3.95 -12.02 -3.67
C GLN A 54 -5.27 -12.75 -3.42
N PRO A 55 -5.92 -13.28 -4.47
CA PRO A 55 -7.03 -14.20 -4.29
C PRO A 55 -6.58 -15.47 -3.55
N ALA A 56 -7.48 -16.08 -2.79
CA ALA A 56 -7.15 -17.30 -2.04
C ALA A 56 -6.62 -18.40 -2.97
N GLY A 57 -5.43 -18.93 -2.66
CA GLY A 57 -4.76 -19.98 -3.44
C GLY A 57 -4.15 -19.52 -4.78
N LYS A 58 -4.06 -18.21 -5.04
CA LYS A 58 -3.46 -17.65 -6.25
C LYS A 58 -2.21 -16.82 -5.97
N ALA A 59 -1.46 -16.52 -7.05
CA ALA A 59 -0.35 -15.59 -7.03
C ALA A 59 -0.81 -14.15 -6.79
N LEU A 60 0.14 -13.26 -6.52
CA LEU A 60 -0.10 -11.83 -6.41
C LEU A 60 -0.43 -11.25 -7.80
N GLU A 61 -1.47 -10.41 -7.84
CA GLU A 61 -1.95 -9.72 -9.03
C GLU A 61 -1.81 -8.20 -8.81
N TRP A 62 -0.98 -7.55 -9.62
CA TRP A 62 -0.91 -6.09 -9.63
C TRP A 62 -2.24 -5.51 -10.12
N MET A 63 -2.76 -4.49 -9.44
CA MET A 63 -4.04 -3.85 -9.77
C MET A 63 -3.85 -2.46 -10.38
N GLY A 64 -2.84 -1.73 -9.94
CA GLY A 64 -2.60 -0.38 -10.40
C GLY A 64 -1.59 0.37 -9.54
N VAL A 65 -1.22 1.55 -10.01
CA VAL A 65 -0.27 2.45 -9.35
C VAL A 65 -0.76 3.89 -9.43
N ILE A 66 -0.39 4.69 -8.44
CA ILE A 66 -0.40 6.15 -8.53
C ILE A 66 1.02 6.66 -8.35
N TRP A 67 1.54 7.40 -9.33
CA TRP A 67 2.87 8.00 -9.25
C TRP A 67 2.85 9.30 -8.46
N SER A 68 4.04 9.75 -8.05
CA SER A 68 4.27 11.00 -7.32
C SER A 68 3.58 12.22 -7.98
N TRP A 69 3.64 12.31 -9.31
CA TRP A 69 3.00 13.36 -10.11
C TRP A 69 1.48 13.21 -10.28
N GLY A 70 0.89 12.12 -9.77
CA GLY A 70 -0.56 11.88 -9.79
C GLY A 70 -1.08 11.15 -11.03
N SER A 71 -0.22 10.83 -12.00
CA SER A 71 -0.57 9.89 -13.07
C SER A 71 -0.89 8.51 -12.47
N LYS A 72 -1.70 7.72 -13.19
CA LYS A 72 -2.19 6.43 -12.73
C LYS A 72 -2.14 5.43 -13.88
N ASP A 73 -1.92 4.18 -13.53
CA ASP A 73 -2.08 3.06 -14.45
C ASP A 73 -2.77 1.90 -13.72
N TYR A 74 -3.47 1.07 -14.48
CA TYR A 74 -4.32 0.01 -13.96
C TYR A 74 -4.14 -1.27 -14.74
N ALA A 75 -4.25 -2.41 -14.06
CA ALA A 75 -4.33 -3.68 -14.74
C ALA A 75 -5.65 -3.78 -15.54
N SER A 76 -5.55 -4.37 -16.73
CA SER A 76 -6.69 -4.56 -17.63
C SER A 76 -7.85 -5.33 -16.99
N SER A 77 -7.56 -6.24 -16.04
CA SER A 77 -8.54 -7.05 -15.31
C SER A 77 -9.48 -6.25 -14.39
N VAL A 78 -9.08 -5.05 -13.98
CA VAL A 78 -9.83 -4.19 -13.05
C VAL A 78 -10.18 -2.82 -13.63
N GLN A 79 -9.73 -2.54 -14.86
CA GLN A 79 -9.92 -1.26 -15.52
C GLN A 79 -11.42 -0.89 -15.63
N GLY A 80 -11.71 0.39 -15.39
CA GLY A 80 -13.08 0.92 -15.35
C GLY A 80 -13.85 0.62 -14.05
N ARG A 81 -13.32 -0.21 -13.14
CA ARG A 81 -13.93 -0.49 -11.83
C ARG A 81 -13.07 -0.03 -10.65
N ILE A 82 -11.76 0.06 -10.86
CA ILE A 82 -10.81 0.57 -9.86
C ILE A 82 -10.60 2.08 -10.02
N GLU A 83 -10.41 2.75 -8.88
CA GLU A 83 -9.92 4.13 -8.79
C GLU A 83 -8.89 4.21 -7.65
N ILE A 84 -7.68 4.68 -7.97
CA ILE A 84 -6.64 4.96 -6.98
C ILE A 84 -6.55 6.48 -6.78
N THR A 85 -6.57 6.94 -5.53
CA THR A 85 -6.41 8.36 -5.17
C THR A 85 -5.43 8.53 -4.01
N ARG A 86 -4.97 9.76 -3.78
CA ARG A 86 -4.07 10.09 -2.67
C ARG A 86 -4.45 11.39 -1.98
N ASP A 87 -4.30 11.43 -0.67
CA ASP A 87 -4.32 12.64 0.16
C ASP A 87 -2.86 12.99 0.50
N ALA A 88 -2.35 14.04 -0.16
CA ALA A 88 -0.96 14.49 0.01
C ALA A 88 -0.67 15.06 1.40
N ASN A 89 -1.68 15.63 2.06
CA ASN A 89 -1.49 16.26 3.37
C ASN A 89 -1.40 15.20 4.47
N LYS A 90 -2.07 14.07 4.27
CA LYS A 90 -2.11 12.97 5.24
C LYS A 90 -1.19 11.81 4.87
N ASN A 91 -0.59 11.81 3.69
CA ASN A 91 0.13 10.65 3.15
C ASN A 91 -0.73 9.38 3.19
N ILE A 92 -1.96 9.47 2.70
CA ILE A 92 -2.86 8.32 2.56
C ILE A 92 -3.11 8.04 1.09
N VAL A 93 -3.02 6.79 0.69
CA VAL A 93 -3.42 6.30 -0.63
C VAL A 93 -4.68 5.48 -0.47
N TYR A 94 -5.67 5.72 -1.33
CA TYR A 94 -6.93 4.99 -1.32
C TYR A 94 -7.06 4.13 -2.56
N LEU A 95 -7.54 2.91 -2.36
CA LEU A 95 -8.05 2.04 -3.40
C LEU A 95 -9.56 1.98 -3.29
N ARG A 96 -10.25 2.35 -4.37
CA ARG A 96 -11.69 2.20 -4.51
C ARG A 96 -11.99 1.19 -5.61
N LEU A 97 -12.80 0.18 -5.32
CA LEU A 97 -13.25 -0.84 -6.27
C LEU A 97 -14.78 -0.87 -6.31
N SER A 98 -15.36 -0.51 -7.45
CA SER A 98 -16.80 -0.45 -7.64
C SER A 98 -17.40 -1.83 -7.94
N THR A 99 -18.64 -2.01 -7.51
CA THR A 99 -19.44 -3.22 -7.79
C THR A 99 -18.70 -4.49 -7.39
N MET A 100 -18.35 -4.60 -6.10
CA MET A 100 -17.66 -5.78 -5.56
C MET A 100 -18.43 -7.05 -5.85
N LYS A 101 -17.70 -8.07 -6.31
CA LYS A 101 -18.23 -9.41 -6.53
C LYS A 101 -17.64 -10.40 -5.52
N PRO A 102 -18.35 -11.48 -5.15
CA PRO A 102 -17.83 -12.48 -4.21
C PRO A 102 -16.47 -13.07 -4.62
N GLU A 103 -16.24 -13.26 -5.92
CA GLU A 103 -14.98 -13.75 -6.48
C GLU A 103 -13.79 -12.78 -6.34
N GLU A 104 -14.04 -11.54 -5.91
CA GLU A 104 -13.01 -10.52 -5.66
C GLU A 104 -12.59 -10.47 -4.20
N SER A 105 -13.11 -11.38 -3.35
CA SER A 105 -12.59 -11.58 -2.01
C SER A 105 -11.14 -12.06 -2.07
N ALA A 106 -10.24 -11.25 -1.50
CA ALA A 106 -8.80 -11.43 -1.60
C ALA A 106 -8.10 -10.70 -0.45
N MET A 107 -6.82 -10.97 -0.26
CA MET A 107 -5.95 -10.05 0.46
C MET A 107 -5.56 -8.90 -0.45
N TYR A 108 -5.63 -7.68 0.05
CA TYR A 108 -5.27 -6.47 -0.68
C TYR A 108 -4.09 -5.83 0.04
N TYR A 109 -3.10 -5.40 -0.72
CA TYR A 109 -1.86 -4.82 -0.21
C TYR A 109 -1.61 -3.50 -0.91
N CYS A 110 -1.34 -2.45 -0.15
CA CYS A 110 -0.58 -1.33 -0.68
C CYS A 110 0.91 -1.67 -0.61
N ALA A 111 1.66 -1.29 -1.64
CA ALA A 111 3.07 -1.63 -1.77
C ALA A 111 3.87 -0.45 -2.35
N ARG A 112 5.16 -0.37 -2.00
CA ARG A 112 6.09 0.61 -2.60
C ARG A 112 6.44 0.22 -4.02
N GLU A 113 6.87 -1.02 -4.20
CA GLU A 113 7.32 -1.57 -5.48
C GLU A 113 6.30 -2.58 -6.01
N THR A 114 6.34 -2.82 -7.32
CA THR A 114 5.60 -3.92 -7.96
C THR A 114 6.21 -5.28 -7.61
N GLN A 115 5.44 -6.35 -7.80
CA GLN A 115 5.93 -7.75 -7.72
C GLN A 115 6.43 -8.23 -9.08
#